data_AF-A0A3M6UYG6-F1
#
_entry.id   AF-A0A3M6UYG6-F1
#
_cell.length_a   1.000
_cell.length_b   1.000
_cell.length_c   1.000
_cell.angle_alpha   90.00
_cell.angle_beta   90.00
_cell.angle_gamma   90.00
#
_symmetry.space_group_name_H-M   'P 1'
#
loop_
_entity.id
_entity.type
_entity.pdbx_description
1 polymer ?
#
loop_
_entity_poly.entity_id
_entity_poly.type
_entity_poly.pdbx_seq_one_letter_code
_entity_poly.pdbx_strand_id
1 'polypeptide(L)'
;MTHQICPDHSFMFSSRTPRAELGKATNLHVDGHYLSKCMHDEDGKFGLRVTNIRGDKWIAYGDEMLHKSEDNFKHVVEAIQKSVNQVYEAYQDPNKVIDIAEVTNIIPFVDNEEKNNYPLFQVKPDGKLHRRSNINDLQDANTISNWRGLSTVTKLSVQYKPKNSAI
;
A
#
# COMPACT_ATOMS: atom_id res chain seq x y z
N MET A 1 27.62 -8.37 0.39
CA MET A 1 26.33 -9.08 0.30
C MET A 1 25.57 -8.80 1.58
N THR A 2 24.64 -7.85 1.53
CA THR A 2 23.66 -7.59 2.59
C THR A 2 22.31 -7.75 1.92
N HIS A 3 21.71 -8.92 2.08
CA HIS A 3 20.27 -9.07 1.83
C HIS A 3 19.57 -8.37 2.99
N GLN A 4 19.07 -7.17 2.73
CA GLN A 4 18.18 -6.49 3.65
C GLN A 4 16.85 -7.25 3.61
N ILE A 5 16.74 -8.23 4.48
CA ILE A 5 15.49 -8.91 4.83
C ILE A 5 14.75 -7.91 5.73
N CYS A 6 13.69 -7.28 5.22
CA CYS A 6 12.82 -6.45 6.06
C CYS A 6 11.79 -7.35 6.75
N PRO A 7 11.65 -7.28 8.08
CA PRO A 7 10.65 -8.03 8.83
C PRO A 7 9.23 -7.55 8.52
N ASP A 8 8.28 -8.43 8.78
CA ASP A 8 6.86 -8.36 8.47
C ASP A 8 6.04 -7.50 9.46
N HIS A 9 4.83 -7.14 9.00
CA HIS A 9 3.68 -6.48 9.67
C HIS A 9 3.40 -5.01 9.29
N SER A 10 2.68 -4.79 8.18
CA SER A 10 2.12 -3.45 7.86
C SER A 10 0.76 -3.57 7.14
N PHE A 11 -0.28 -2.92 7.69
CA PHE A 11 -1.67 -3.00 7.21
C PHE A 11 -2.09 -1.89 6.23
N MET A 12 -1.34 -0.79 6.12
CA MET A 12 -1.91 0.47 5.58
C MET A 12 -1.75 0.70 4.06
N PHE A 13 -0.78 0.07 3.37
CA PHE A 13 -0.57 0.26 1.90
C PHE A 13 -0.83 -0.99 1.07
N SER A 14 -1.47 -1.98 1.69
CA SER A 14 -1.84 -3.22 1.04
C SER A 14 -2.89 -3.01 -0.07
N SER A 15 -3.73 -1.98 0.05
CA SER A 15 -4.97 -1.83 -0.72
C SER A 15 -4.79 -1.62 -2.22
N ARG A 16 -3.72 -0.96 -2.68
CA ARG A 16 -3.45 -0.76 -4.11
C ARG A 16 -2.51 -1.79 -4.75
N THR A 17 -1.83 -2.62 -3.95
CA THR A 17 -0.87 -3.59 -4.48
C THR A 17 -1.59 -4.84 -4.99
N PRO A 18 -1.56 -5.15 -6.31
CA PRO A 18 -2.27 -6.30 -6.87
C PRO A 18 -1.51 -7.62 -6.62
N ARG A 19 -1.45 -8.05 -5.36
CA ARG A 19 -0.61 -9.18 -4.91
C ARG A 19 -0.99 -10.51 -5.54
N ALA A 20 -2.28 -10.78 -5.69
CA ALA A 20 -2.76 -12.02 -6.27
C ALA A 20 -2.37 -12.12 -7.76
N GLU A 21 -2.51 -11.02 -8.49
CA GLU A 21 -2.17 -10.92 -9.90
C GLU A 21 -0.65 -10.94 -10.09
N LEU A 22 0.11 -10.27 -9.22
CA LEU A 22 1.57 -10.33 -9.23
C LEU A 22 2.07 -11.76 -9.00
N GLY A 23 1.50 -12.48 -8.03
CA GLY A 23 1.82 -13.88 -7.78
C GLY A 23 1.53 -14.80 -8.99
N LYS A 24 0.42 -14.55 -9.70
CA LYS A 24 0.05 -15.30 -10.92
C LYS A 24 0.90 -14.93 -12.15
N ALA A 25 1.33 -13.68 -12.25
CA ALA A 25 2.06 -13.17 -13.42
C ALA A 25 3.56 -13.53 -13.42
N THR A 26 4.08 -14.03 -12.30
CA THR A 26 5.49 -14.40 -12.18
C THR A 26 5.67 -15.91 -12.12
N ASN A 27 6.68 -16.43 -12.82
CA ASN A 27 6.98 -17.87 -12.83
C ASN A 27 7.42 -18.42 -11.46
N LEU A 28 8.00 -17.57 -10.62
CA LEU A 28 8.43 -17.90 -9.27
C LEU A 28 7.62 -17.06 -8.29
N HIS A 29 6.97 -17.72 -7.31
CA HIS A 29 6.22 -17.02 -6.26
C HIS A 29 7.04 -15.94 -5.54
N VAL A 30 8.35 -16.17 -5.40
CA VAL A 30 9.29 -15.23 -4.78
C VAL A 30 9.38 -13.90 -5.53
N ASP A 31 9.31 -13.94 -6.87
CA ASP A 31 9.33 -12.72 -7.69
C ASP A 31 8.06 -11.89 -7.42
N GLY A 32 6.88 -12.50 -7.45
CA GLY A 32 5.61 -11.82 -7.18
C GLY A 32 5.57 -11.17 -5.79
N HIS A 33 6.10 -11.85 -4.78
CA HIS A 33 6.23 -11.29 -3.42
C HIS A 33 7.19 -10.10 -3.38
N TYR A 34 8.36 -10.21 -4.01
CA TYR A 34 9.33 -9.12 -4.07
C TYR A 34 8.74 -7.89 -4.78
N LEU A 35 8.11 -8.08 -5.94
CA LEU A 35 7.48 -7.00 -6.69
C LEU A 35 6.34 -6.33 -5.90
N SER A 36 5.56 -7.12 -5.17
CA SER A 36 4.53 -6.61 -4.26
C SER A 36 5.14 -5.75 -3.17
N LYS A 37 6.26 -6.19 -2.58
CA LYS A 37 7.00 -5.42 -1.58
C LYS A 37 7.54 -4.11 -2.16
N CYS A 38 8.10 -4.12 -3.37
CA CYS A 38 8.60 -2.89 -3.99
C CYS A 38 7.52 -1.81 -4.14
N MET A 39 6.31 -2.19 -4.54
CA MET A 39 5.19 -1.25 -4.64
C MET A 39 4.71 -0.79 -3.26
N HIS A 40 4.58 -1.72 -2.31
CA HIS A 40 4.24 -1.40 -0.93
C HIS A 40 5.22 -0.38 -0.31
N ASP A 41 6.51 -0.60 -0.48
CA ASP A 41 7.55 0.28 0.05
C ASP A 41 7.59 1.64 -0.68
N GLU A 42 7.34 1.67 -1.99
CA GLU A 42 7.22 2.92 -2.76
C GLU A 42 6.09 3.78 -2.19
N ASP A 43 4.90 3.20 -2.03
CA ASP A 43 3.74 3.89 -1.49
C ASP A 43 3.95 4.29 -0.02
N GLY A 44 4.53 3.41 0.79
CA GLY A 44 4.82 3.71 2.19
C GLY A 44 5.82 4.87 2.35
N LYS A 45 6.83 4.95 1.48
CA LYS A 45 7.87 5.98 1.53
C LYS A 45 7.42 7.34 1.01
N PHE A 46 6.75 7.35 -0.14
CA PHE A 46 6.31 8.59 -0.80
C PHE A 46 4.93 9.05 -0.32
N GLY A 47 4.18 8.16 0.32
CA GLY A 47 2.85 8.41 0.84
C GLY A 47 1.76 8.27 -0.22
N LEU A 48 0.52 8.31 0.24
CA LEU A 48 -0.69 8.41 -0.57
C LEU A 48 -1.63 9.44 0.06
N ARG A 49 -2.22 10.31 -0.75
CA ARG A 49 -3.40 11.08 -0.35
C ARG A 49 -4.58 10.13 -0.28
N VAL A 50 -5.16 10.03 0.91
CA VAL A 50 -6.23 9.09 1.24
C VAL A 50 -7.41 9.81 1.86
N THR A 51 -8.56 9.16 1.80
CA THR A 51 -9.75 9.53 2.54
C THR A 51 -10.37 8.29 3.19
N ASN A 52 -11.34 8.48 4.07
CA ASN A 52 -12.07 7.41 4.72
C ASN A 52 -13.58 7.64 4.64
N ILE A 53 -14.37 6.71 5.20
CA ILE A 53 -15.84 6.79 5.15
C ILE A 53 -16.38 8.00 5.93
N ARG A 54 -15.62 8.51 6.91
CA ARG A 54 -15.98 9.72 7.68
C ARG A 54 -15.74 11.01 6.90
N GLY A 55 -15.05 10.95 5.76
CA GLY A 55 -14.66 12.10 4.96
C GLY A 55 -13.38 12.79 5.44
N ASP A 56 -12.64 12.18 6.38
CA ASP A 56 -11.31 12.68 6.75
C ASP A 56 -10.37 12.54 5.53
N LYS A 57 -9.45 13.48 5.36
CA LYS A 57 -8.44 13.45 4.30
C LYS A 57 -7.05 13.71 4.88
N TRP A 58 -6.06 12.88 4.53
CA TRP A 58 -4.69 13.05 4.96
C TRP A 58 -3.71 12.37 4.00
N ILE A 59 -2.41 12.56 4.24
CA ILE A 59 -1.37 11.78 3.56
C ILE A 59 -1.00 10.60 4.45
N ALA A 60 -1.35 9.39 4.01
CA ALA A 60 -0.94 8.17 4.67
C ALA A 60 0.50 7.82 4.27
N TYR A 61 1.33 7.47 5.26
CA TYR A 61 2.68 6.93 5.07
C TYR A 61 2.82 5.55 5.70
N GLY A 62 3.79 4.78 5.21
CA GLY A 62 4.17 3.45 5.70
C GLY A 62 4.59 3.46 7.17
N ASP A 63 4.67 2.28 7.77
CA ASP A 63 5.14 2.06 9.14
C ASP A 63 6.51 2.69 9.42
N GLU A 64 7.48 2.52 8.52
CA GLU A 64 8.81 3.15 8.62
C GLU A 64 8.74 4.70 8.59
N MET A 65 7.65 5.26 8.09
CA MET A 65 7.41 6.69 7.92
C MET A 65 6.19 7.18 8.71
N LEU A 66 5.71 6.40 9.68
CA LEU A 66 4.45 6.65 10.36
C LEU A 66 4.42 8.04 11.02
N HIS A 67 5.54 8.42 11.65
CA HIS A 67 5.72 9.70 12.33
C HIS A 67 5.95 10.91 11.40
N LYS A 68 6.01 10.69 10.08
CA LYS A 68 6.22 11.78 9.10
C LYS A 68 5.00 12.70 9.00
N SER A 69 3.83 12.24 9.43
CA SER A 69 2.60 13.02 9.48
C SER A 69 1.89 12.79 10.81
N GLU A 70 1.62 13.88 11.53
CA GLU A 70 0.84 13.85 12.77
C GLU A 70 -0.57 13.31 12.54
N ASP A 71 -1.22 13.69 11.44
CA ASP A 71 -2.55 13.18 11.07
C ASP A 71 -2.52 11.67 10.78
N ASN A 72 -1.53 11.20 10.03
CA ASN A 72 -1.35 9.77 9.78
C ASN A 72 -1.19 8.98 11.08
N PHE A 73 -0.33 9.47 11.98
CA PHE A 73 -0.12 8.85 13.28
C PHE A 73 -1.40 8.87 14.13
N LYS A 74 -2.11 10.01 14.17
CA LYS A 74 -3.37 10.17 14.91
C LYS A 74 -4.43 9.17 14.45
N HIS A 75 -4.64 9.02 13.14
CA HIS A 75 -5.62 8.08 12.61
C HIS A 75 -5.26 6.63 12.91
N VAL A 76 -3.97 6.27 12.84
CA VAL A 76 -3.50 4.92 13.22
C VAL A 76 -3.72 4.65 14.71
N VAL A 77 -3.36 5.58 15.59
CA VAL A 77 -3.59 5.46 17.04
C VAL A 77 -5.08 5.33 17.35
N GLU A 78 -5.93 6.13 16.71
CA GLU A 78 -7.37 6.07 16.89
C GLU A 78 -7.94 4.70 16.50
N ALA A 79 -7.57 4.20 15.31
CA ALA A 79 -8.02 2.89 14.81
C ALA A 79 -7.56 1.74 15.71
N ILE A 80 -6.30 1.77 16.17
CA ILE A 80 -5.75 0.76 17.08
C ILE A 80 -6.48 0.80 18.42
N GLN A 81 -6.67 1.97 19.02
CA GLN A 81 -7.32 2.09 20.32
C GLN A 81 -8.76 1.59 20.27
N LYS A 82 -9.52 1.93 19.22
CA LYS A 82 -10.89 1.44 19.03
C LYS A 82 -10.91 -0.07 18.82
N SER A 83 -10.02 -0.62 18.01
CA SER A 83 -9.91 -2.07 17.80
C SER A 83 -9.63 -2.82 19.12
N VAL A 84 -8.69 -2.34 19.92
CA VAL A 84 -8.37 -2.94 21.23
C VAL A 84 -9.55 -2.84 22.19
N ASN A 85 -10.23 -1.69 22.24
CA ASN A 85 -11.43 -1.53 23.07
C ASN A 85 -12.52 -2.54 22.67
N GLN A 86 -12.76 -2.74 21.38
CA GLN A 86 -13.75 -3.70 20.89
C GLN A 86 -13.44 -5.14 21.29
N VAL A 87 -12.17 -5.56 21.17
CA VAL A 87 -11.74 -6.89 21.64
C VAL A 87 -11.92 -7.04 23.14
N TYR A 88 -11.55 -6.00 23.91
CA TYR A 88 -11.70 -6.00 25.37
C TYR A 88 -13.17 -6.06 25.80
N GLU A 89 -14.04 -5.28 25.16
CA GLU A 89 -15.47 -5.27 25.44
C GLU A 89 -16.14 -6.60 25.12
N ALA A 90 -15.80 -7.22 23.98
CA ALA A 90 -16.28 -8.55 23.63
C ALA A 90 -15.79 -9.63 24.61
N TYR A 91 -14.60 -9.46 25.19
CA TYR A 91 -14.11 -10.34 26.25
C TYR A 91 -14.89 -10.17 27.57
N GLN A 92 -15.22 -8.93 27.95
CA GLN A 92 -15.99 -8.65 29.18
C GLN A 92 -17.46 -9.09 29.07
N ASP A 93 -18.06 -8.89 27.90
CA ASP A 93 -19.43 -9.31 27.61
C ASP A 93 -19.47 -10.02 26.24
N PRO A 94 -19.39 -11.37 26.22
CA PRO A 94 -19.44 -12.14 24.98
C PRO A 94 -20.72 -11.99 24.17
N ASN A 95 -21.80 -11.47 24.77
CA ASN A 95 -23.07 -11.24 24.08
C ASN A 95 -23.22 -9.80 23.57
N LYS A 96 -22.24 -8.92 23.88
CA LYS A 96 -22.27 -7.53 23.42
C LYS A 96 -22.16 -7.49 21.90
N VAL A 97 -23.10 -6.80 21.27
CA VAL A 97 -23.02 -6.49 19.84
C VAL A 97 -21.99 -5.38 19.64
N ILE A 98 -20.90 -5.70 18.95
CA ILE A 98 -19.84 -4.75 18.61
C ILE A 98 -20.16 -4.06 17.29
N ASP A 99 -20.10 -2.73 17.26
CA ASP A 99 -20.21 -1.96 16.02
C ASP A 99 -18.86 -1.92 15.28
N ILE A 100 -18.72 -2.79 14.29
CA ILE A 100 -17.50 -2.89 13.47
C ILE A 100 -17.21 -1.57 12.72
N ALA A 101 -18.24 -0.74 12.48
CA ALA A 101 -18.10 0.51 11.76
C ALA A 101 -17.19 1.51 12.49
N GLU A 102 -17.06 1.44 13.81
CA GLU A 102 -16.19 2.35 14.57
C GLU A 102 -14.73 2.28 14.13
N VAL A 103 -14.25 1.10 13.74
CA VAL A 103 -12.88 0.89 13.27
C VAL A 103 -12.83 0.99 11.74
N THR A 104 -13.76 0.33 11.04
CA THR A 104 -13.69 0.25 9.57
C THR A 104 -13.92 1.60 8.89
N ASN A 105 -14.67 2.52 9.51
CA ASN A 105 -14.85 3.87 8.97
C ASN A 105 -13.57 4.72 9.01
N ILE A 106 -12.57 4.34 9.81
CA ILE A 106 -11.27 5.04 9.92
C ILE A 106 -10.29 4.55 8.85
N ILE A 107 -10.46 3.31 8.36
CA ILE A 107 -9.54 2.69 7.42
C ILE A 107 -9.45 3.53 6.13
N PRO A 108 -8.25 4.00 5.75
CA PRO A 108 -8.09 4.80 4.55
C PRO A 108 -8.26 3.99 3.27
N PHE A 109 -8.78 4.66 2.26
CA PHE A 109 -8.66 4.28 0.85
C PHE A 109 -8.10 5.46 0.05
N VAL A 110 -7.51 5.16 -1.11
CA VAL A 110 -6.92 6.19 -1.97
C VAL A 110 -8.01 7.19 -2.38
N ASP A 111 -7.72 8.48 -2.19
CA ASP A 111 -8.59 9.54 -2.69
C ASP A 111 -8.37 9.70 -4.20
N ASN A 112 -9.41 9.38 -4.98
CA ASN A 112 -9.37 9.41 -6.44
C ASN A 112 -9.51 10.83 -7.03
N GLU A 113 -9.96 11.80 -6.22
CA GLU A 113 -10.03 13.21 -6.61
C GLU A 113 -8.68 13.92 -6.43
N GLU A 114 -7.83 13.37 -5.56
CA GLU A 114 -6.52 13.90 -5.26
C GLU A 114 -5.43 13.36 -6.18
N LYS A 115 -4.42 14.19 -6.43
CA LYS A 115 -3.27 13.78 -7.25
C LYS A 115 -2.34 12.88 -6.45
N ASN A 116 -2.24 11.62 -6.86
CA ASN A 116 -1.34 10.62 -6.26
C ASN A 116 -0.23 10.17 -7.24
N ASN A 117 0.80 9.50 -6.72
CA ASN A 117 1.80 8.83 -7.56
C ASN A 117 1.15 7.67 -8.33
N TYR A 118 1.50 7.51 -9.61
CA TYR A 118 0.96 6.44 -10.43
C TYR A 118 1.44 5.07 -9.93
N PRO A 119 0.56 4.07 -9.79
CA PRO A 119 0.94 2.73 -9.33
C PRO A 119 2.06 2.09 -10.13
N LEU A 120 3.07 1.55 -9.42
CA LEU A 120 4.11 0.75 -10.03
C LEU A 120 3.53 -0.47 -10.76
N PHE A 121 2.53 -1.11 -10.15
CA PHE A 121 1.72 -2.16 -10.74
C PHE A 121 0.23 -1.85 -10.60
N GLN A 122 -0.56 -2.18 -11.61
CA GLN A 122 -2.01 -1.98 -11.58
C GLN A 122 -2.71 -2.97 -12.50
N VAL A 123 -3.88 -3.44 -12.09
CA VAL A 123 -4.78 -4.20 -12.97
C VAL A 123 -5.64 -3.20 -13.72
N LYS A 124 -5.62 -3.27 -15.06
CA LYS A 124 -6.46 -2.41 -15.91
C LYS A 124 -7.85 -3.03 -16.10
N PRO A 125 -8.85 -2.28 -16.61
CA PRO A 125 -10.21 -2.80 -16.83
C PRO A 125 -10.29 -4.04 -17.73
N ASP A 126 -9.25 -4.32 -18.53
CA ASP A 126 -9.13 -5.53 -19.34
C ASP A 126 -8.67 -6.77 -18.54
N GLY A 127 -8.51 -6.63 -17.22
CA GLY A 127 -8.05 -7.67 -16.31
C GLY A 127 -6.55 -7.95 -16.36
N LYS A 128 -5.78 -7.23 -17.19
CA LYS A 128 -4.34 -7.46 -17.33
C LYS A 128 -3.56 -6.67 -16.29
N LEU A 129 -2.49 -7.30 -15.81
CA LEU A 129 -1.54 -6.67 -14.91
C LEU A 129 -0.54 -5.83 -15.71
N HIS A 130 -0.56 -4.54 -15.44
CA HIS A 130 0.29 -3.53 -16.05
C HIS A 130 1.35 -3.06 -15.07
N ARG A 131 2.53 -2.72 -15.60
CA ARG A 131 3.62 -2.07 -14.86
C ARG A 131 3.84 -0.66 -15.39
N ARG A 132 4.09 0.32 -14.52
CA ARG A 132 4.52 1.68 -14.91
C ARG A 132 5.70 1.60 -15.88
N SER A 133 5.64 2.30 -17.02
CA SER A 133 6.62 2.11 -18.10
C SER A 133 8.02 2.49 -17.63
N ASN A 134 8.15 3.71 -17.11
CA ASN A 134 9.31 4.24 -16.41
C ASN A 134 9.20 3.98 -14.90
N ILE A 135 9.96 3.01 -14.39
CA ILE A 135 9.99 2.73 -12.94
C ILE A 135 10.47 3.92 -12.11
N ASN A 136 11.26 4.83 -12.68
CA ASN A 136 11.95 5.88 -11.92
C ASN A 136 11.21 7.22 -11.95
N ASP A 137 10.07 7.32 -12.63
CA ASP A 137 9.23 8.51 -12.64
C ASP A 137 7.89 8.19 -11.98
N LEU A 138 7.66 8.72 -10.79
CA LEU A 138 6.44 8.48 -10.00
C LEU A 138 5.20 9.08 -10.67
N GLN A 139 5.38 9.97 -11.65
CA GLN A 139 4.31 10.62 -12.41
C GLN A 139 4.11 10.01 -13.81
N ASP A 140 4.80 8.92 -14.16
CA ASP A 140 4.59 8.26 -15.44
C ASP A 140 3.24 7.53 -15.47
N ALA A 141 2.27 8.12 -16.19
CA ALA A 141 0.95 7.54 -16.41
C ALA A 141 0.98 6.35 -17.38
N ASN A 142 2.04 6.23 -18.19
CA ASN A 142 2.13 5.19 -19.19
C ASN A 142 2.41 3.84 -18.55
N THR A 143 1.83 2.79 -19.11
CA THR A 143 2.03 1.43 -18.61
C THR A 143 2.35 0.45 -19.73
N ILE A 144 3.06 -0.61 -19.39
CA ILE A 144 3.33 -1.74 -20.28
C ILE A 144 2.72 -3.03 -19.70
N SER A 145 2.23 -3.90 -20.57
CA SER A 145 1.68 -5.22 -20.21
C SER A 145 2.62 -6.39 -20.55
N ASN A 146 3.59 -6.19 -21.43
CA ASN A 146 4.54 -7.21 -21.90
C ASN A 146 5.84 -7.27 -21.08
N TRP A 147 5.75 -7.06 -19.76
CA TRP A 147 6.89 -7.14 -18.85
C TRP A 147 7.12 -8.58 -18.37
N ARG A 148 8.33 -8.89 -17.90
CA ARG A 148 8.69 -10.20 -17.34
C ARG A 148 9.07 -10.05 -15.87
N GLY A 149 8.66 -11.00 -15.02
CA GLY A 149 8.91 -11.01 -13.58
C GLY A 149 10.38 -10.81 -13.23
N LEU A 150 11.24 -11.78 -13.55
CA LEU A 150 12.67 -11.74 -13.25
C LEU A 150 13.37 -10.47 -13.78
N SER A 151 13.10 -10.09 -15.04
CA SER A 151 13.68 -8.86 -15.62
C SER A 151 13.26 -7.60 -14.86
N THR A 152 12.02 -7.56 -14.36
CA THR A 152 11.50 -6.46 -13.55
C THR A 152 12.11 -6.46 -12.16
N VAL A 153 12.27 -7.63 -11.53
CA VAL A 153 12.97 -7.80 -10.25
C VAL A 153 14.39 -7.24 -10.36
N THR A 154 15.17 -7.64 -11.38
CA THR A 154 16.52 -7.11 -11.60
C THR A 154 16.53 -5.60 -11.82
N LYS A 155 15.57 -5.08 -12.58
CA LYS A 155 15.47 -3.64 -12.84
C LYS A 155 15.20 -2.87 -11.55
N LEU A 156 14.30 -3.38 -10.70
CA LEU A 156 13.96 -2.76 -9.41
C LEU A 156 15.09 -2.91 -8.38
N SER A 157 15.82 -4.01 -8.37
CA SER A 157 16.90 -4.22 -7.40
C SER A 157 18.17 -3.42 -7.71
N VAL A 158 18.43 -3.12 -8.99
CA VAL A 158 19.69 -2.46 -9.41
C VAL A 158 19.51 -1.01 -9.84
N GLN A 159 18.40 -0.68 -10.51
CA GLN A 159 18.25 0.60 -11.22
C GLN A 159 17.19 1.52 -10.60
N TYR A 160 16.54 1.10 -9.52
CA TYR A 160 15.42 1.83 -8.95
C TYR A 160 15.88 3.06 -8.18
N LYS A 161 15.56 4.22 -8.75
CA LYS A 161 15.85 5.56 -8.25
C LYS A 161 14.65 6.46 -8.59
N PRO A 162 13.50 6.27 -7.92
CA PRO A 162 12.27 7.01 -8.20
C PRO A 162 12.45 8.52 -7.96
N LYS A 163 11.78 9.32 -8.78
CA LYS A 163 11.79 10.79 -8.78
C LYS A 163 10.39 11.33 -9.04
N ASN A 164 10.24 12.64 -8.91
CA ASN A 164 9.02 13.39 -9.21
C ASN A 164 7.82 12.98 -8.34
N SER A 165 7.99 12.83 -7.02
CA SER A 165 6.83 12.56 -6.15
C SER A 165 5.78 13.67 -6.27
N ALA A 166 4.49 13.31 -6.36
CA ALA A 166 3.37 14.25 -6.25
C ALA A 166 3.06 14.64 -4.79
N ILE A 167 3.75 14.04 -3.83
CA ILE A 167 3.62 14.22 -2.38
C ILE A 167 4.95 14.68 -1.82
#